data_AF-A0A2E9KYC8-F1
#
_entry.id   AF-A0A2E9KYC8-F1
#
_cell.length_a   1.000
_cell.length_b   1.000
_cell.length_c   1.000
_cell.angle_alpha   90.00
_cell.angle_beta   90.00
_cell.angle_gamma   90.00
#
_symmetry.space_group_name_H-M   'P 1'
#
loop_
_entity.id
_entity.type
_entity.pdbx_description
1 polymer ?
#
loop_
_entity_poly.entity_id
_entity_poly.type
_entity_poly.pdbx_seq_one_letter_code
_entity_poly.pdbx_strand_id
1 'polypeptide(L)'
;SEPEYLRNIEKFILYLRSVKNVEHVYSISDIMKRLNKNMHGDDQSYYRIPEERDLSAQYLLLYELSLPYGLDLNDRINIDKSASRVTVTFGRITTAELKNFLVQTDNWMQDNFPNYMQTKPTGASVMFTYITERNISSMITGTMIAIFAIALMMIVALRSLKLGLLSLIPNGLPILTTFGTWAIFIGDVGFSVATVASISLGIVVDDTVHFLSKYVRAREDRQLSVEDSIRYAFDNVGMAIVINTFILAVGFGVLTSSTFKLNVDMGLMTILAIVFALILDFLLLPAILLFKNDFAVSNSKNVNTVNPVTSGV
;
A
#
# COMPACT_ATOMS: atom_id res chain seq x y z
N SER A 1 40.48 15.15 -13.35
CA SER A 1 39.16 14.85 -13.95
C SER A 1 39.07 15.50 -15.31
N GLU A 2 38.41 14.87 -16.29
CA GLU A 2 38.20 15.49 -17.60
C GLU A 2 37.21 16.68 -17.49
N PRO A 3 37.55 17.88 -18.00
CA PRO A 3 36.65 19.03 -17.90
C PRO A 3 35.28 18.82 -18.57
N GLU A 4 35.23 18.02 -19.63
CA GLU A 4 33.97 17.65 -20.30
C GLU A 4 33.05 16.85 -19.37
N TYR A 5 33.60 15.86 -18.65
CA TYR A 5 32.85 15.06 -17.68
C TYR A 5 32.21 15.95 -16.60
N LEU A 6 32.99 16.87 -16.04
CA LEU A 6 32.51 17.78 -15.01
C LEU A 6 31.44 18.75 -15.54
N ARG A 7 31.59 19.26 -16.77
CA ARG A 7 30.58 20.12 -17.43
C ARG A 7 29.25 19.39 -17.66
N ASN A 8 29.30 18.13 -18.11
CA ASN A 8 28.09 17.33 -18.29
C ASN A 8 27.40 17.05 -16.95
N ILE A 9 28.17 16.71 -15.90
CA ILE A 9 27.62 16.59 -14.54
C ILE A 9 26.97 17.89 -14.06
N GLU A 10 27.57 19.05 -14.33
CA GLU A 10 26.97 20.32 -13.94
C GLU A 10 25.63 20.58 -14.63
N LYS A 11 25.53 20.33 -15.93
CA LYS A 11 24.24 20.41 -16.65
C LYS A 11 23.19 19.51 -16.00
N PHE A 12 23.56 18.29 -15.64
CA PHE A 12 22.66 17.34 -14.99
C PHE A 12 22.21 17.82 -13.61
N ILE A 13 23.12 18.38 -12.81
CA ILE A 13 22.77 18.92 -11.48
C ILE A 13 21.84 20.12 -11.60
N LEU A 14 22.07 21.01 -12.56
CA LEU A 14 21.19 22.16 -12.80
C LEU A 14 19.79 21.70 -13.22
N TYR A 15 19.71 20.70 -14.12
CA TYR A 15 18.46 20.04 -14.44
C TYR A 15 17.78 19.46 -13.19
N LEU A 16 18.47 18.63 -12.41
CA LEU A 16 17.92 18.01 -11.20
C LEU A 16 17.40 19.04 -10.18
N ARG A 17 18.12 20.15 -9.99
CA ARG A 17 17.70 21.24 -9.10
C ARG A 17 16.47 22.01 -9.61
N SER A 18 16.21 21.98 -10.92
CA SER A 18 15.02 22.59 -11.52
C SER A 18 13.74 21.75 -11.34
N VAL A 19 13.90 20.47 -11.01
CA VAL A 19 12.76 19.55 -10.84
C VAL A 19 12.04 19.87 -9.54
N LYS A 20 10.70 19.90 -9.60
CA LYS A 20 9.83 20.06 -8.43
C LYS A 20 10.10 18.95 -7.38
N ASN A 21 10.00 19.30 -6.09
CA ASN A 21 10.18 18.41 -4.94
C ASN A 21 11.62 17.91 -4.68
N VAL A 22 12.59 18.28 -5.52
CA VAL A 22 14.02 18.11 -5.21
C VAL A 22 14.45 19.21 -4.24
N GLU A 23 14.90 18.81 -3.05
CA GLU A 23 15.35 19.75 -2.01
C GLU A 23 16.87 19.96 -2.05
N HIS A 24 17.62 18.87 -2.28
CA HIS A 24 19.07 18.93 -2.30
C HIS A 24 19.63 18.00 -3.39
N VAL A 25 20.63 18.48 -4.13
CA VAL A 25 21.46 17.66 -5.03
C VAL A 25 22.91 17.76 -4.58
N TYR A 26 23.48 16.62 -4.18
CA TYR A 26 24.85 16.53 -3.68
C TYR A 26 25.74 15.80 -4.70
N SER A 27 26.84 16.44 -5.11
CA SER A 27 27.77 15.92 -6.10
C SER A 27 29.20 16.45 -5.88
N ILE A 28 30.17 15.76 -6.48
CA ILE A 28 31.58 16.17 -6.51
C ILE A 28 31.78 17.55 -7.17
N SER A 29 30.93 17.95 -8.11
CA SER A 29 31.08 19.24 -8.79
C SER A 29 30.93 20.43 -7.85
N ASP A 30 30.07 20.34 -6.82
CA ASP A 30 29.92 21.41 -5.83
C ASP A 30 31.18 21.57 -4.97
N ILE A 31 31.88 20.46 -4.69
CA ILE A 31 33.19 20.46 -4.03
C ILE A 31 34.22 21.15 -4.94
N MET A 32 34.27 20.77 -6.22
CA MET A 32 35.20 21.38 -7.20
C MET A 32 34.99 22.89 -7.36
N LYS A 33 33.74 23.35 -7.42
CA LYS A 33 33.43 24.79 -7.50
C LYS A 33 33.83 25.55 -6.24
N ARG A 34 33.61 24.96 -5.07
CA ARG A 34 34.02 25.54 -3.80
C ARG A 34 35.54 25.62 -3.70
N LEU A 35 36.25 24.56 -4.09
CA LEU A 35 37.70 24.55 -4.14
C LEU A 35 38.23 25.61 -5.11
N ASN A 36 37.67 25.71 -6.30
CA ASN A 36 38.08 26.72 -7.28
C ASN A 36 37.92 28.14 -6.73
N LYS A 37 36.78 28.44 -6.10
CA LYS A 37 36.54 29.71 -5.40
C LYS A 37 37.58 29.96 -4.29
N ASN A 38 37.81 28.98 -3.41
CA ASN A 38 38.73 29.13 -2.29
C ASN A 38 40.18 29.38 -2.76
N MET A 39 40.62 28.68 -3.82
CA MET A 39 41.95 28.84 -4.40
C MET A 39 42.16 30.20 -5.09
N HIS A 40 41.07 30.92 -5.37
CA HIS A 40 41.08 32.27 -5.93
C HIS A 40 40.67 33.33 -4.90
N GLY A 41 40.96 33.09 -3.61
CA GLY A 41 40.76 34.07 -2.55
C GLY A 41 39.29 34.35 -2.23
N ASP A 42 38.44 33.32 -2.30
CA ASP A 42 36.99 33.40 -2.06
C ASP A 42 36.22 34.29 -3.03
N ASP A 43 36.75 34.52 -4.23
CA ASP A 43 36.04 35.25 -5.28
C ASP A 43 34.84 34.43 -5.81
N GLN A 44 33.64 35.02 -5.70
CA GLN A 44 32.40 34.42 -6.17
C GLN A 44 32.39 34.16 -7.68
N SER A 45 33.16 34.91 -8.48
CA SER A 45 33.30 34.68 -9.93
C SER A 45 33.95 33.33 -10.26
N TYR A 46 34.71 32.76 -9.32
CA TYR A 46 35.35 31.46 -9.42
C TYR A 46 34.53 30.30 -8.83
N TYR A 47 33.26 30.54 -8.45
CA TYR A 47 32.31 29.47 -8.12
C TYR A 47 31.81 28.74 -9.38
N ARG A 48 32.75 28.19 -10.14
CA ARG A 48 32.59 27.48 -11.41
C ARG A 48 33.60 26.34 -11.51
N ILE A 49 33.35 25.37 -12.37
CA ILE A 49 34.26 24.24 -12.55
C ILE A 49 35.59 24.74 -13.15
N PRO A 50 36.77 24.31 -12.64
CA PRO A 50 38.05 24.66 -13.24
C PRO A 50 38.14 24.18 -14.70
N GLU A 51 38.62 25.05 -15.58
CA GLU A 51 38.66 24.77 -17.02
C GLU A 51 39.79 23.81 -17.41
N GLU A 52 40.90 23.83 -16.67
CA GLU A 52 42.04 22.95 -16.91
C GLU A 52 41.97 21.64 -16.12
N ARG A 53 42.33 20.55 -16.80
CA ARG A 53 42.39 19.20 -16.22
C ARG A 53 43.39 19.11 -15.07
N ASP A 54 44.54 19.76 -15.22
CA ASP A 54 45.63 19.68 -14.26
C ASP A 54 45.29 20.44 -12.97
N LEU A 55 44.70 21.64 -13.09
CA LEU A 55 44.15 22.37 -11.94
C LEU A 55 43.07 21.56 -11.22
N SER A 56 42.16 20.94 -11.97
CA SER A 56 41.12 20.09 -11.38
C SER A 56 41.72 18.90 -10.61
N ALA A 57 42.77 18.28 -11.12
CA ALA A 57 43.45 17.17 -10.45
C ALA A 57 44.20 17.64 -9.19
N GLN A 58 44.88 18.78 -9.26
CA GLN A 58 45.60 19.36 -8.12
C GLN A 58 44.64 19.77 -6.99
N TYR A 59 43.53 20.42 -7.30
CA TYR A 59 42.53 20.81 -6.30
C TYR A 59 41.94 19.59 -5.60
N LEU A 60 41.61 18.54 -6.37
CA LEU A 60 41.09 17.30 -5.81
C LEU A 60 42.11 16.62 -4.90
N LEU A 61 43.39 16.57 -5.30
CA LEU A 61 44.48 16.00 -4.50
C LEU A 61 44.69 16.78 -3.20
N LEU A 62 44.73 18.12 -3.27
CA LEU A 62 44.87 18.96 -2.08
C LEU A 62 43.71 18.76 -1.11
N TYR A 63 42.49 18.63 -1.64
CA TYR A 63 41.32 18.34 -0.83
C TYR A 63 41.43 16.96 -0.18
N GLU A 64 41.78 15.91 -0.92
CA GLU A 64 42.01 14.56 -0.38
C GLU A 64 43.07 14.56 0.74
N LEU A 65 44.17 15.30 0.59
CA LEU A 65 45.22 15.43 1.61
C LEU A 65 44.79 16.24 2.85
N SER A 66 43.79 17.11 2.71
CA SER A 66 43.26 17.93 3.80
C SER A 66 42.21 17.21 4.66
N LEU A 67 41.64 16.12 4.15
CA LEU A 67 40.58 15.38 4.83
C LEU A 67 41.16 14.52 5.97
N PRO A 68 40.54 14.52 7.16
CA PRO A 68 40.91 13.60 8.23
C PRO A 68 40.77 12.13 7.79
N TYR A 69 41.55 11.25 8.42
CA TYR A 69 41.45 9.81 8.19
C TYR A 69 40.00 9.32 8.34
N GLY A 70 39.49 8.64 7.30
CA GLY A 70 38.12 8.12 7.23
C GLY A 70 37.08 9.07 6.65
N LEU A 71 37.46 10.29 6.25
CA LEU A 71 36.59 11.26 5.56
C LEU A 71 37.00 11.45 4.09
N ASP A 72 37.49 10.40 3.45
CA ASP A 72 37.88 10.46 2.04
C ASP A 72 36.69 10.70 1.09
N LEU A 73 37.00 10.89 -0.18
CA LEU A 73 35.99 11.09 -1.23
C LEU A 73 35.36 9.78 -1.73
N ASN A 74 35.65 8.63 -1.11
CA ASN A 74 35.20 7.34 -1.62
C ASN A 74 33.68 7.12 -1.49
N ASP A 75 32.98 8.02 -0.79
CA ASP A 75 31.52 8.08 -0.76
C ASP A 75 30.91 8.79 -2.00
N ARG A 76 31.75 9.49 -2.80
CA ARG A 76 31.35 10.23 -4.02
C ARG A 76 32.07 9.84 -5.29
N ILE A 77 33.29 9.35 -5.20
CA ILE A 77 34.08 8.88 -6.34
C ILE A 77 34.56 7.48 -6.00
N ASN A 78 34.57 6.56 -6.94
CA ASN A 78 35.20 5.26 -6.70
C ASN A 78 36.74 5.37 -6.64
N ILE A 79 37.40 4.36 -6.08
CA ILE A 79 38.84 4.37 -5.78
C ILE A 79 39.70 4.59 -7.04
N ASP A 80 39.32 3.99 -8.17
CA ASP A 80 39.98 4.14 -9.46
C ASP A 80 39.59 5.43 -10.22
N LYS A 81 38.73 6.25 -9.62
CA LYS A 81 38.22 7.54 -10.17
C LYS A 81 37.51 7.41 -11.52
N SER A 82 36.97 6.23 -11.84
CA SER A 82 36.24 5.95 -13.08
C SER A 82 34.75 6.33 -13.02
N ALA A 83 34.17 6.53 -11.83
CA ALA A 83 32.77 6.89 -11.65
C ALA A 83 32.57 7.86 -10.48
N SER A 84 31.55 8.70 -10.59
CA SER A 84 31.10 9.56 -9.49
C SER A 84 29.61 9.36 -9.17
N ARG A 85 29.23 9.71 -7.94
CA ARG A 85 27.87 9.58 -7.43
C ARG A 85 27.22 10.95 -7.30
N VAL A 86 26.04 11.09 -7.91
CA VAL A 86 25.10 12.19 -7.65
C VAL A 86 24.01 11.68 -6.72
N THR A 87 23.77 12.38 -5.61
CA THR A 87 22.70 12.05 -4.66
C THR A 87 21.63 13.12 -4.70
N VAL A 88 20.38 12.71 -4.92
CA VAL A 88 19.22 13.59 -4.93
C VAL A 88 18.38 13.30 -3.70
N THR A 89 18.10 14.33 -2.91
CA THR A 89 17.24 14.28 -1.74
C THR A 89 15.92 14.96 -2.09
N PHE A 90 14.83 14.26 -1.84
CA PHE A 90 13.47 14.75 -2.02
C PHE A 90 12.87 15.08 -0.66
N GLY A 91 11.96 16.05 -0.65
CA GLY A 91 11.03 16.24 0.46
C GLY A 91 9.93 15.19 0.42
N ARG A 92 8.68 15.63 0.57
CA ARG A 92 7.52 14.76 0.37
C ARG A 92 7.34 14.46 -1.14
N ILE A 93 7.42 13.18 -1.50
CA ILE A 93 7.22 12.71 -2.88
C ILE A 93 6.41 11.41 -2.87
N THR A 94 5.42 11.31 -3.75
CA THR A 94 4.62 10.10 -3.92
C THR A 94 5.34 9.07 -4.81
N THR A 95 4.93 7.80 -4.74
CA THR A 95 5.42 6.74 -5.63
C THR A 95 5.24 7.10 -7.11
N ALA A 96 4.11 7.72 -7.47
CA ALA A 96 3.82 8.12 -8.84
C ALA A 96 4.72 9.27 -9.32
N GLU A 97 4.90 10.30 -8.48
CA GLU A 97 5.80 11.42 -8.78
C GLU A 97 7.25 10.97 -8.91
N LEU A 98 7.73 10.10 -8.01
CA LEU A 98 9.09 9.58 -8.08
C LEU A 98 9.29 8.72 -9.33
N LYS A 99 8.34 7.88 -9.73
CA LYS A 99 8.42 7.15 -11.01
C LYS A 99 8.50 8.09 -12.21
N ASN A 100 7.66 9.12 -12.24
CA ASN A 100 7.67 10.10 -13.33
C ASN A 100 9.02 10.82 -13.39
N PHE A 101 9.56 11.20 -12.23
CA PHE A 101 10.91 11.76 -12.13
C PHE A 101 11.97 10.81 -12.68
N LEU A 102 11.94 9.53 -12.32
CA LEU A 102 12.92 8.54 -12.80
C LEU A 102 12.87 8.40 -14.32
N VAL A 103 11.68 8.35 -14.92
CA VAL A 103 11.50 8.28 -16.38
C VAL A 103 11.99 9.56 -17.06
N GLN A 104 11.62 10.73 -16.55
CA GLN A 104 12.07 12.01 -17.12
C GLN A 104 13.59 12.17 -17.02
N THR A 105 14.18 11.75 -15.91
CA THR A 105 15.63 11.80 -15.69
C THR A 105 16.36 10.84 -16.63
N ASP A 106 15.82 9.64 -16.84
CA ASP A 106 16.38 8.67 -17.79
C ASP A 106 16.35 9.21 -19.23
N ASN A 107 15.21 9.75 -19.67
CA ASN A 107 15.09 10.38 -20.99
C ASN A 107 16.06 11.57 -21.14
N TRP A 108 16.15 12.43 -20.12
CA TRP A 108 17.08 13.56 -20.14
C TRP A 108 18.53 13.09 -20.26
N MET A 109 18.91 12.02 -19.54
CA MET A 109 20.25 11.44 -19.66
C MET A 109 20.51 10.88 -21.06
N GLN A 110 19.54 10.19 -21.67
CA GLN A 110 19.68 9.67 -23.03
C GLN A 110 19.90 10.79 -24.06
N ASP A 111 19.25 11.95 -23.88
CA ASP A 111 19.34 13.09 -24.79
C ASP A 111 20.62 13.93 -24.60
N ASN A 112 21.18 13.98 -23.38
CA ASN A 112 22.25 14.91 -23.03
C ASN A 112 23.60 14.25 -22.73
N PHE A 113 23.61 12.96 -22.36
CA PHE A 113 24.82 12.25 -21.95
C PHE A 113 25.29 11.25 -23.01
N PRO A 114 26.62 11.14 -23.23
CA PRO A 114 27.17 10.03 -24.00
C PRO A 114 26.90 8.70 -23.30
N ASN A 115 26.85 7.61 -24.07
CA ASN A 115 26.46 6.28 -23.58
C ASN A 115 27.25 5.80 -22.34
N TYR A 116 28.52 6.19 -22.19
CA TYR A 116 29.35 5.80 -21.05
C TYR A 116 29.03 6.54 -19.74
N MET A 117 28.26 7.62 -19.79
CA MET A 117 27.79 8.37 -18.60
C MET A 117 26.36 8.00 -18.19
N GLN A 118 25.62 7.28 -19.04
CA GLN A 118 24.26 6.88 -18.75
C GLN A 118 24.25 5.79 -17.67
N THR A 119 23.40 5.95 -16.66
CA THR A 119 23.37 5.09 -15.48
C THR A 119 21.95 4.93 -14.96
N LYS A 120 21.70 3.82 -14.27
CA LYS A 120 20.41 3.57 -13.64
C LYS A 120 20.36 4.19 -12.24
N PRO A 121 19.26 4.87 -11.89
CA PRO A 121 19.08 5.40 -10.55
C PRO A 121 19.03 4.27 -9.52
N THR A 122 19.64 4.50 -8.36
CA THR A 122 19.68 3.55 -7.24
C THR A 122 19.35 4.25 -5.92
N GLY A 123 19.14 3.48 -4.86
CA GLY A 123 18.90 3.99 -3.52
C GLY A 123 17.58 3.47 -2.93
N ALA A 124 17.42 3.69 -1.62
CA ALA A 124 16.27 3.18 -0.88
C ALA A 124 14.94 3.69 -1.45
N SER A 125 14.84 4.99 -1.78
CA SER A 125 13.59 5.56 -2.33
C SER A 125 13.19 4.94 -3.66
N VAL A 126 14.16 4.66 -4.54
CA VAL A 126 13.91 3.97 -5.82
C VAL A 126 13.44 2.55 -5.56
N MET A 127 14.13 1.82 -4.69
CA MET A 127 13.78 0.44 -4.33
C MET A 127 12.37 0.35 -3.73
N PHE A 128 12.07 1.18 -2.73
CA PHE A 128 10.76 1.21 -2.07
C PHE A 128 9.63 1.64 -3.00
N THR A 129 9.90 2.47 -4.00
CA THR A 129 8.91 2.85 -5.04
C THR A 129 8.44 1.62 -5.80
N TYR A 130 9.36 0.83 -6.35
CA TYR A 130 9.01 -0.38 -7.09
C TYR A 130 8.50 -1.51 -6.20
N ILE A 131 9.02 -1.65 -4.98
CA ILE A 131 8.49 -2.61 -3.99
C ILE A 131 7.04 -2.28 -3.65
N THR A 132 6.74 -1.01 -3.38
CA THR A 132 5.38 -0.56 -3.01
C THR A 132 4.42 -0.76 -4.16
N GLU A 133 4.80 -0.37 -5.38
CA GLU A 133 3.97 -0.59 -6.57
C GLU A 133 3.67 -2.08 -6.80
N ARG A 134 4.71 -2.93 -6.76
CA ARG A 134 4.55 -4.38 -6.93
C ARG A 134 3.65 -4.96 -5.85
N ASN A 135 3.79 -4.50 -4.61
CA ASN A 135 2.94 -4.94 -3.50
C ASN A 135 1.49 -4.53 -3.71
N ILE A 136 1.22 -3.26 -4.04
CA ILE A 136 -0.15 -2.79 -4.31
C ILE A 136 -0.80 -3.62 -5.42
N SER A 137 -0.09 -3.81 -6.54
CA SER A 137 -0.60 -4.63 -7.66
C SER A 137 -0.86 -6.08 -7.24
N SER A 138 0.06 -6.67 -6.47
CA SER A 138 -0.06 -8.04 -5.97
C SER A 138 -1.20 -8.18 -4.95
N MET A 139 -1.43 -7.18 -4.10
CA MET A 139 -2.51 -7.15 -3.12
C MET A 139 -3.88 -6.95 -3.77
N ILE A 140 -3.99 -6.08 -4.78
CA ILE A 140 -5.24 -5.94 -5.55
C ILE A 140 -5.57 -7.26 -6.25
N THR A 141 -4.59 -7.84 -6.96
CA THR A 141 -4.78 -9.11 -7.66
C THR A 141 -5.10 -10.24 -6.67
N GLY A 142 -4.36 -10.33 -5.56
CA GLY A 142 -4.58 -11.31 -4.50
C GLY A 142 -5.96 -11.17 -3.83
N THR A 143 -6.41 -9.94 -3.59
CA THR A 143 -7.75 -9.65 -3.03
C THR A 143 -8.84 -10.10 -3.99
N MET A 144 -8.70 -9.84 -5.30
CA MET A 144 -9.67 -10.30 -6.30
C MET A 144 -9.72 -11.83 -6.39
N ILE A 145 -8.56 -12.49 -6.36
CA ILE A 145 -8.47 -13.96 -6.33
C ILE A 145 -9.13 -14.49 -5.05
N ALA A 146 -8.86 -13.89 -3.90
CA ALA A 146 -9.42 -14.32 -2.62
C ALA A 146 -10.94 -14.12 -2.57
N ILE A 147 -11.47 -12.98 -3.03
CA ILE A 147 -12.93 -12.75 -3.16
C ILE A 147 -13.58 -13.85 -4.01
N PHE A 148 -12.98 -14.21 -5.14
CA PHE A 148 -13.49 -15.29 -5.99
C PHE A 148 -13.43 -16.65 -5.30
N ALA A 149 -12.30 -16.97 -4.63
CA ALA A 149 -12.13 -18.21 -3.89
C ALA A 149 -13.11 -18.35 -2.73
N ILE A 150 -13.36 -17.27 -1.99
CA ILE A 150 -14.34 -17.21 -0.90
C ILE A 150 -15.75 -17.38 -1.44
N ALA A 151 -16.12 -16.70 -2.54
CA ALA A 151 -17.41 -16.91 -3.18
C ALA A 151 -17.61 -18.37 -3.54
N LEU A 152 -16.62 -19.01 -4.17
CA LEU A 152 -16.67 -20.43 -4.52
C LEU A 152 -16.83 -21.33 -3.28
N MET A 153 -16.04 -21.07 -2.24
CA MET A 153 -16.15 -21.79 -0.97
C MET A 153 -17.54 -21.66 -0.35
N MET A 154 -18.12 -20.45 -0.34
CA MET A 154 -19.46 -20.19 0.18
C MET A 154 -20.56 -20.82 -0.65
N ILE A 155 -20.42 -20.86 -1.98
CA ILE A 155 -21.36 -21.58 -2.87
C ILE A 155 -21.37 -23.07 -2.51
N VAL A 156 -20.19 -23.66 -2.26
CA VAL A 156 -20.06 -25.07 -1.88
C VAL A 156 -20.60 -25.32 -0.47
N ALA A 157 -20.22 -24.49 0.51
CA ALA A 157 -20.62 -24.65 1.91
C ALA A 157 -22.13 -24.48 2.11
N LEU A 158 -22.73 -23.48 1.45
CA LEU A 158 -24.16 -23.18 1.54
C LEU A 158 -25.00 -23.92 0.50
N ARG A 159 -24.37 -24.70 -0.39
CA ARG A 159 -25.00 -25.42 -1.51
C ARG A 159 -25.94 -24.54 -2.35
N SER A 160 -25.64 -23.24 -2.44
CA SER A 160 -26.52 -22.25 -3.05
C SER A 160 -25.71 -21.15 -3.72
N LEU A 161 -25.83 -21.06 -5.05
CA LEU A 161 -25.18 -20.01 -5.85
C LEU A 161 -25.62 -18.61 -5.41
N LYS A 162 -26.91 -18.47 -5.11
CA LYS A 162 -27.51 -17.20 -4.72
C LYS A 162 -26.95 -16.71 -3.38
N LEU A 163 -26.91 -17.58 -2.36
CA LEU A 163 -26.39 -17.22 -1.04
C LEU A 163 -24.87 -17.04 -1.06
N GLY A 164 -24.15 -17.85 -1.84
CA GLY A 164 -22.72 -17.69 -2.05
C GLY A 164 -22.35 -16.33 -2.66
N LEU A 165 -23.04 -15.90 -3.72
CA LEU A 165 -22.84 -14.55 -4.29
C LEU A 165 -23.30 -13.44 -3.35
N LEU A 166 -24.37 -13.65 -2.59
CA LEU A 166 -24.86 -12.70 -1.60
C LEU A 166 -23.83 -12.41 -0.51
N SER A 167 -23.05 -13.45 -0.11
CA SER A 167 -21.98 -13.32 0.88
C SER A 167 -20.86 -12.38 0.45
N LEU A 168 -20.73 -12.03 -0.83
CA LEU A 168 -19.74 -11.04 -1.26
C LEU A 168 -19.98 -9.64 -0.70
N ILE A 169 -21.24 -9.29 -0.43
CA ILE A 169 -21.62 -7.98 0.09
C ILE A 169 -21.13 -7.79 1.54
N PRO A 170 -21.51 -8.64 2.52
CA PRO A 170 -21.03 -8.51 3.90
C PRO A 170 -19.51 -8.68 4.02
N ASN A 171 -18.86 -9.38 3.08
CA ASN A 171 -17.40 -9.58 3.12
C ASN A 171 -16.59 -8.47 2.44
N GLY A 172 -17.09 -7.89 1.35
CA GLY A 172 -16.39 -6.85 0.59
C GLY A 172 -16.64 -5.44 1.13
N LEU A 173 -17.86 -5.16 1.62
CA LEU A 173 -18.25 -3.83 2.07
C LEU A 173 -17.48 -3.32 3.30
N PRO A 174 -17.12 -4.15 4.32
CA PRO A 174 -16.27 -3.73 5.42
C PRO A 174 -14.90 -3.23 4.96
N ILE A 175 -14.31 -3.89 3.96
CA ILE A 175 -13.03 -3.47 3.40
C ILE A 175 -13.19 -2.13 2.68
N LEU A 176 -14.20 -1.99 1.82
CA LEU A 176 -14.48 -0.73 1.11
C LEU A 176 -14.73 0.44 2.07
N THR A 177 -15.50 0.22 3.12
CA THR A 177 -15.79 1.25 4.15
C THR A 177 -14.55 1.59 4.98
N THR A 178 -13.68 0.61 5.27
CA THR A 178 -12.39 0.83 5.94
C THR A 178 -11.47 1.70 5.09
N PHE A 179 -11.29 1.36 3.81
CA PHE A 179 -10.49 2.15 2.88
C PHE A 179 -11.07 3.55 2.67
N GLY A 180 -12.39 3.68 2.54
CA GLY A 180 -13.07 4.97 2.42
C GLY A 180 -12.83 5.84 3.65
N THR A 181 -12.94 5.25 4.85
CA THR A 181 -12.67 5.93 6.12
C THR A 181 -11.21 6.38 6.20
N TRP A 182 -10.26 5.50 5.85
CA TRP A 182 -8.83 5.84 5.83
C TRP A 182 -8.52 6.98 4.86
N ALA A 183 -9.10 6.94 3.66
CA ALA A 183 -8.90 7.96 2.64
C ALA A 183 -9.38 9.34 3.10
N ILE A 184 -10.46 9.40 3.90
CA ILE A 184 -10.99 10.66 4.44
C ILE A 184 -10.10 11.21 5.56
N PHE A 185 -9.64 10.37 6.49
CA PHE A 185 -8.92 10.83 7.68
C PHE A 185 -7.42 11.00 7.48
N ILE A 186 -6.79 10.18 6.63
CA ILE A 186 -5.33 10.13 6.49
C ILE A 186 -4.90 10.39 5.04
N GLY A 187 -5.68 9.95 4.05
CA GLY A 187 -5.48 10.28 2.63
C GLY A 187 -4.30 9.58 1.94
N ASP A 188 -3.31 9.10 2.68
CA ASP A 188 -2.17 8.36 2.12
C ASP A 188 -2.39 6.84 2.20
N VAL A 189 -2.47 6.18 1.04
CA VAL A 189 -2.47 4.72 0.92
C VAL A 189 -1.04 4.25 0.62
N GLY A 190 -0.35 3.81 1.67
CA GLY A 190 1.00 3.29 1.57
C GLY A 190 1.07 1.76 1.53
N PHE A 191 2.30 1.25 1.64
CA PHE A 191 2.60 -0.18 1.74
C PHE A 191 1.79 -0.89 2.84
N SER A 192 1.67 -0.28 4.04
CA SER A 192 0.93 -0.82 5.18
C SER A 192 -0.53 -1.10 4.86
N VAL A 193 -1.21 -0.11 4.27
CA VAL A 193 -2.65 -0.14 4.00
C VAL A 193 -2.97 -1.19 2.94
N ALA A 194 -2.12 -1.33 1.92
CA ALA A 194 -2.29 -2.34 0.88
C ALA A 194 -2.26 -3.77 1.45
N THR A 195 -1.37 -4.05 2.40
CA THR A 195 -1.27 -5.37 3.04
C THR A 195 -2.50 -5.71 3.88
N VAL A 196 -3.10 -4.71 4.54
CA VAL A 196 -4.27 -4.91 5.40
C VAL A 196 -5.49 -5.37 4.62
N ALA A 197 -5.65 -4.96 3.35
CA ALA A 197 -6.76 -5.40 2.50
C ALA A 197 -6.87 -6.93 2.42
N SER A 198 -5.74 -7.58 2.13
CA SER A 198 -5.64 -9.02 1.93
C SER A 198 -5.81 -9.79 3.23
N ILE A 199 -5.14 -9.33 4.30
CA ILE A 199 -5.21 -9.98 5.62
C ILE A 199 -6.64 -9.86 6.20
N SER A 200 -7.23 -8.66 6.13
CA SER A 200 -8.54 -8.42 6.73
C SER A 200 -9.64 -9.20 6.03
N LEU A 201 -9.56 -9.39 4.71
CA LEU A 201 -10.51 -10.24 3.99
C LEU A 201 -10.55 -11.66 4.56
N GLY A 202 -9.40 -12.25 4.88
CA GLY A 202 -9.35 -13.60 5.46
C GLY A 202 -9.97 -13.69 6.85
N ILE A 203 -9.82 -12.63 7.66
CA ILE A 203 -10.35 -12.57 9.03
C ILE A 203 -11.86 -12.33 9.02
N VAL A 204 -12.33 -11.36 8.24
CA VAL A 204 -13.73 -10.91 8.21
C VAL A 204 -14.67 -11.98 7.67
N VAL A 205 -14.19 -12.82 6.76
CA VAL A 205 -15.04 -13.81 6.08
C VAL A 205 -15.56 -14.91 7.00
N ASP A 206 -14.82 -15.21 8.08
CA ASP A 206 -15.16 -16.30 8.99
C ASP A 206 -16.50 -16.06 9.72
N ASP A 207 -16.74 -14.82 10.17
CA ASP A 207 -17.94 -14.44 10.91
C ASP A 207 -19.21 -14.64 10.06
N THR A 208 -19.17 -14.19 8.80
CA THR A 208 -20.25 -14.40 7.82
C THR A 208 -20.48 -15.88 7.52
N VAL A 209 -19.42 -16.69 7.39
CA VAL A 209 -19.54 -18.15 7.14
C VAL A 209 -20.25 -18.82 8.31
N HIS A 210 -19.82 -18.53 9.54
CA HIS A 210 -20.43 -19.08 10.76
C HIS A 210 -21.90 -18.68 10.90
N PHE A 211 -22.22 -17.41 10.64
CA PHE A 211 -23.59 -16.91 10.70
C PHE A 211 -24.49 -17.55 9.64
N LEU A 212 -24.08 -17.52 8.37
CA LEU A 212 -24.87 -18.08 7.26
C LEU A 212 -25.04 -19.59 7.37
N SER A 213 -24.04 -20.32 7.88
CA SER A 213 -24.15 -21.75 8.11
C SER A 213 -25.23 -22.10 9.14
N LYS A 214 -25.33 -21.32 10.23
CA LYS A 214 -26.39 -21.50 11.23
C LYS A 214 -27.76 -21.09 10.71
N TYR A 215 -27.82 -20.02 9.92
CA TYR A 215 -29.04 -19.58 9.24
C TYR A 215 -29.56 -20.66 8.27
N VAL A 216 -28.71 -21.19 7.38
CA VAL A 216 -29.09 -22.26 6.43
C VAL A 216 -29.53 -23.51 7.18
N ARG A 217 -28.83 -23.88 8.26
CA ARG A 217 -29.24 -25.01 9.09
C ARG A 217 -30.62 -24.82 9.73
N ALA A 218 -30.96 -23.62 10.18
CA ALA A 218 -32.31 -23.31 10.69
C ALA A 218 -33.38 -23.39 9.59
N ARG A 219 -33.05 -22.98 8.37
CA ARG A 219 -33.93 -23.03 7.21
C ARG A 219 -34.19 -24.46 6.73
N GLU A 220 -33.14 -25.27 6.62
CA GLU A 220 -33.21 -26.61 6.03
C GLU A 220 -33.57 -27.69 7.06
N ASP A 221 -32.85 -27.76 8.19
CA ASP A 221 -33.05 -28.83 9.18
C ASP A 221 -34.30 -28.58 10.04
N ARG A 222 -34.60 -27.31 10.33
CA ARG A 222 -35.65 -26.91 11.29
C ARG A 222 -36.86 -26.24 10.66
N GLN A 223 -36.82 -25.94 9.36
CA GLN A 223 -37.93 -25.36 8.59
C GLN A 223 -38.48 -24.05 9.21
N LEU A 224 -37.60 -23.27 9.84
CA LEU A 224 -37.98 -22.02 10.50
C LEU A 224 -38.25 -20.90 9.48
N SER A 225 -39.05 -19.91 9.90
CA SER A 225 -39.23 -18.68 9.14
C SER A 225 -37.89 -17.93 8.93
N VAL A 226 -37.82 -16.96 8.01
CA VAL A 226 -36.58 -16.16 7.82
C VAL A 226 -36.19 -15.49 9.14
N GLU A 227 -37.16 -14.88 9.80
CA GLU A 227 -36.97 -14.14 11.06
C GLU A 227 -36.49 -15.06 12.18
N ASP A 228 -37.12 -16.23 12.35
CA ASP A 228 -36.72 -17.20 13.37
C ASP A 228 -35.37 -17.84 13.08
N SER A 229 -35.01 -18.01 11.80
CA SER A 229 -33.69 -18.51 11.39
C SER A 229 -32.58 -17.51 11.68
N ILE A 230 -32.85 -16.22 11.51
CA ILE A 230 -31.93 -15.14 11.88
C ILE A 230 -31.75 -15.10 13.40
N ARG A 231 -32.85 -15.14 14.17
CA ARG A 231 -32.80 -15.21 15.64
C ARG A 231 -32.00 -16.41 16.11
N TYR A 232 -32.27 -17.58 15.53
CA TYR A 232 -31.52 -18.80 15.82
C TYR A 232 -30.01 -18.65 15.54
N ALA A 233 -29.62 -18.01 14.44
CA ALA A 233 -28.21 -17.76 14.14
C ALA A 233 -27.58 -16.83 15.20
N PHE A 234 -28.23 -15.73 15.56
CA PHE A 234 -27.74 -14.83 16.62
C PHE A 234 -27.60 -15.52 17.97
N ASP A 235 -28.58 -16.32 18.38
CA ASP A 235 -28.55 -17.05 19.65
C ASP A 235 -27.41 -18.09 19.72
N ASN A 236 -27.00 -18.64 18.56
CA ASN A 236 -25.98 -19.67 18.49
C ASN A 236 -24.56 -19.14 18.32
N VAL A 237 -24.37 -18.11 17.49
CA VAL A 237 -23.02 -17.63 17.12
C VAL A 237 -22.79 -16.14 17.35
N GLY A 238 -23.84 -15.36 17.63
CA GLY A 238 -23.72 -13.90 17.80
C GLY A 238 -22.72 -13.49 18.89
N MET A 239 -22.85 -14.06 20.10
CA MET A 239 -21.92 -13.75 21.19
C MET A 239 -20.49 -14.22 20.89
N ALA A 240 -20.33 -15.37 20.22
CA ALA A 240 -19.03 -15.89 19.84
C ALA A 240 -18.32 -14.95 18.86
N ILE A 241 -19.04 -14.43 17.86
CA ILE A 241 -18.53 -13.46 16.88
C ILE A 241 -18.09 -12.17 17.58
N VAL A 242 -18.90 -11.61 18.49
CA VAL A 242 -18.54 -10.39 19.24
C VAL A 242 -17.28 -10.58 20.08
N ILE A 243 -17.14 -11.73 20.76
CA ILE A 243 -15.95 -12.04 21.56
C ILE A 243 -14.72 -12.16 20.65
N ASN A 244 -14.84 -12.83 19.50
CA ASN A 244 -13.76 -12.98 18.53
C ASN A 244 -13.31 -11.61 18.00
N THR A 245 -14.25 -10.77 17.56
CA THR A 245 -13.98 -9.39 17.15
C THR A 245 -13.22 -8.62 18.23
N PHE A 246 -13.65 -8.71 19.50
CA PHE A 246 -13.00 -8.02 20.59
C PHE A 246 -11.56 -8.52 20.82
N ILE A 247 -11.34 -9.83 20.84
CA ILE A 247 -10.00 -10.44 21.00
C ILE A 247 -9.08 -9.98 19.87
N LEU A 248 -9.56 -10.02 18.62
CA LEU A 248 -8.77 -9.58 17.47
C LEU A 248 -8.48 -8.08 17.52
N ALA A 249 -9.46 -7.26 17.87
CA ALA A 249 -9.27 -5.81 18.00
C ALA A 249 -8.22 -5.47 19.07
N VAL A 250 -8.25 -6.14 20.23
CA VAL A 250 -7.21 -5.97 21.28
C VAL A 250 -5.86 -6.47 20.80
N GLY A 251 -5.81 -7.63 20.12
CA GLY A 251 -4.58 -8.21 19.58
C GLY A 251 -3.90 -7.29 18.55
N PHE A 252 -4.65 -6.78 17.57
CA PHE A 252 -4.15 -5.79 16.61
C PHE A 252 -3.89 -4.44 17.27
N GLY A 253 -4.56 -4.13 18.38
CA GLY A 253 -4.29 -2.97 19.23
C GLY A 253 -2.83 -2.90 19.71
N VAL A 254 -2.21 -4.05 19.98
CA VAL A 254 -0.78 -4.11 20.36
C VAL A 254 0.13 -3.56 19.26
N LEU A 255 -0.22 -3.71 17.97
CA LEU A 255 0.60 -3.14 16.89
C LEU A 255 0.61 -1.60 16.91
N THR A 256 -0.41 -0.98 17.48
CA THR A 256 -0.51 0.49 17.57
C THR A 256 0.50 1.09 18.55
N SER A 257 1.09 0.29 19.46
CA SER A 257 2.16 0.74 20.36
C SER A 257 3.57 0.68 19.74
N SER A 258 3.68 0.32 18.46
CA SER A 258 4.97 0.23 17.76
C SER A 258 5.57 1.61 17.46
N THR A 259 6.88 1.75 17.61
CA THR A 259 7.63 2.95 17.17
C THR A 259 7.76 3.02 15.65
N PHE A 260 7.61 1.88 14.97
CA PHE A 260 7.59 1.83 13.51
C PHE A 260 6.19 2.11 12.99
N LYS A 261 6.00 3.26 12.32
CA LYS A 261 4.71 3.75 11.84
C LYS A 261 3.94 2.76 10.96
N LEU A 262 4.66 1.93 10.19
CA LEU A 262 4.04 0.90 9.36
C LEU A 262 3.14 -0.04 10.19
N ASN A 263 3.61 -0.47 11.35
CA ASN A 263 2.87 -1.37 12.23
C ASN A 263 1.67 -0.66 12.86
N VAL A 264 1.84 0.63 13.23
CA VAL A 264 0.75 1.43 13.81
C VAL A 264 -0.40 1.57 12.81
N ASP A 265 -0.07 1.93 11.57
CA ASP A 265 -1.05 2.10 10.51
C ASP A 265 -1.74 0.76 10.18
N MET A 266 -1.00 -0.36 10.18
CA MET A 266 -1.58 -1.69 10.01
C MET A 266 -2.54 -2.07 11.14
N GLY A 267 -2.13 -1.87 12.40
CA GLY A 267 -2.97 -2.16 13.56
C GLY A 267 -4.29 -1.37 13.55
N LEU A 268 -4.20 -0.05 13.34
CA LEU A 268 -5.39 0.81 13.25
C LEU A 268 -6.32 0.39 12.12
N MET A 269 -5.76 0.08 10.94
CA MET A 269 -6.57 -0.32 9.80
C MET A 269 -7.28 -1.65 10.00
N THR A 270 -6.58 -2.63 10.58
CA THR A 270 -7.20 -3.94 10.83
C THR A 270 -8.28 -3.86 11.90
N ILE A 271 -8.09 -3.06 12.96
CA ILE A 271 -9.14 -2.83 13.98
C ILE A 271 -10.38 -2.21 13.32
N LEU A 272 -10.20 -1.18 12.49
CA LEU A 272 -11.32 -0.56 11.76
C LEU A 272 -12.04 -1.57 10.86
N ALA A 273 -11.30 -2.41 10.13
CA ALA A 273 -11.87 -3.44 9.27
C ALA A 273 -12.73 -4.45 10.04
N ILE A 274 -12.22 -4.96 11.16
CA ILE A 274 -12.94 -5.96 11.97
C ILE A 274 -14.18 -5.34 12.63
N VAL A 275 -14.09 -4.10 13.11
CA VAL A 275 -15.25 -3.42 13.71
C VAL A 275 -16.32 -3.14 12.66
N PHE A 276 -15.96 -2.64 11.47
CA PHE A 276 -16.94 -2.45 10.40
C PHE A 276 -17.52 -3.78 9.90
N ALA A 277 -16.73 -4.85 9.88
CA ALA A 277 -17.22 -6.19 9.57
C ALA A 277 -18.32 -6.63 10.53
N LEU A 278 -18.06 -6.55 11.84
CA LEU A 278 -19.06 -6.90 12.85
C LEU A 278 -20.36 -6.08 12.68
N ILE A 279 -20.23 -4.76 12.48
CA ILE A 279 -21.38 -3.87 12.32
C ILE A 279 -22.20 -4.26 11.07
N LEU A 280 -21.53 -4.50 9.94
CA LEU A 280 -22.20 -4.84 8.70
C LEU A 280 -22.78 -6.26 8.75
N ASP A 281 -22.11 -7.22 9.37
CA ASP A 281 -22.63 -8.58 9.55
C ASP A 281 -23.85 -8.60 10.48
N PHE A 282 -23.93 -7.71 11.47
CA PHE A 282 -25.08 -7.70 12.39
C PHE A 282 -26.25 -6.85 11.89
N LEU A 283 -26.00 -5.83 11.07
CA LEU A 283 -27.05 -4.94 10.57
C LEU A 283 -27.44 -5.26 9.13
N LEU A 284 -26.46 -5.35 8.23
CA LEU A 284 -26.71 -5.47 6.80
C LEU A 284 -27.08 -6.90 6.41
N LEU A 285 -26.39 -7.91 6.94
CA LEU A 285 -26.67 -9.30 6.57
C LEU A 285 -28.11 -9.73 6.92
N PRO A 286 -28.65 -9.49 8.12
CA PRO A 286 -30.06 -9.79 8.43
C PRO A 286 -31.03 -9.00 7.55
N ALA A 287 -30.76 -7.71 7.30
CA ALA A 287 -31.61 -6.87 6.47
C ALA A 287 -31.68 -7.40 5.02
N ILE A 288 -30.56 -7.85 4.46
CA ILE A 288 -30.50 -8.45 3.12
C ILE A 288 -31.31 -9.76 3.09
N LEU A 289 -31.18 -10.60 4.12
CA LEU A 289 -31.89 -11.88 4.21
C LEU A 289 -33.41 -11.66 4.34
N LEU A 290 -33.85 -10.67 5.13
CA LEU A 290 -35.26 -10.31 5.30
C LEU A 290 -35.87 -9.72 4.04
N PHE A 291 -35.16 -8.83 3.35
CA PHE A 291 -35.67 -8.16 2.15
C PHE A 291 -35.90 -9.14 0.99
N LYS A 292 -35.18 -10.27 0.98
CA LYS A 292 -35.18 -11.20 -0.14
C LYS A 292 -35.62 -12.59 0.32
N ASN A 293 -36.91 -12.66 0.69
CA ASN A 293 -37.64 -13.85 1.16
C ASN A 293 -37.48 -15.11 0.27
N ASP A 294 -37.08 -14.94 -1.00
CA ASP A 294 -36.97 -15.98 -2.04
C ASP A 294 -35.59 -16.66 -2.14
N PHE A 295 -34.61 -16.32 -1.28
CA PHE A 295 -33.34 -17.05 -1.26
C PHE A 295 -33.39 -18.39 -0.52
N ALA A 296 -34.59 -18.80 -0.10
CA ALA A 296 -34.86 -20.16 0.34
C ALA A 296 -34.27 -21.15 -0.67
N VAL A 297 -33.38 -22.01 -0.17
CA VAL A 297 -32.80 -23.10 -0.93
C VAL A 297 -33.92 -23.89 -1.60
N SER A 298 -33.73 -24.17 -2.88
CA SER A 298 -34.68 -24.87 -3.74
C SER A 298 -35.00 -26.26 -3.20
N ASN A 299 -36.12 -26.40 -2.49
CA ASN A 299 -37.15 -27.44 -2.64
C ASN A 299 -37.87 -27.70 -1.31
N SER A 300 -39.09 -27.17 -1.19
CA SER A 300 -40.17 -27.83 -0.47
C SER A 300 -41.47 -27.49 -1.19
N LYS A 301 -41.96 -28.47 -1.96
CA LYS A 301 -43.28 -28.41 -2.58
C LYS A 301 -44.35 -28.42 -1.50
N ASN A 302 -45.32 -27.52 -1.64
CA ASN A 302 -46.69 -27.58 -1.15
C ASN A 302 -46.88 -27.99 0.32
N VAL A 303 -47.00 -26.99 1.19
CA VAL A 303 -47.91 -27.10 2.35
C VAL A 303 -49.15 -26.28 2.01
N ASN A 304 -50.25 -26.99 1.82
CA ASN A 304 -51.56 -26.48 1.44
C ASN A 304 -52.02 -25.36 2.39
N THR A 305 -52.48 -24.27 1.79
CA THR A 305 -53.35 -23.28 2.42
C THR A 305 -54.65 -23.97 2.86
N VAL A 306 -54.81 -24.18 4.17
CA VAL A 306 -56.11 -24.52 4.75
C VAL A 306 -56.94 -23.25 4.78
N ASN A 307 -57.94 -23.16 3.90
CA ASN A 307 -58.98 -22.12 3.96
C ASN A 307 -59.83 -22.31 5.22
N PRO A 308 -60.18 -21.24 5.96
CA PRO A 308 -61.19 -21.32 6.99
C PRO A 308 -62.59 -21.03 6.41
N VAL A 309 -63.58 -21.56 7.13
CA VAL A 309 -65.00 -21.17 7.17
C VAL A 309 -65.94 -21.85 6.16
N THR A 310 -66.85 -22.67 6.68
CA THR A 310 -68.29 -22.34 6.72
C THR A 310 -68.97 -23.13 7.84
N SER A 311 -69.32 -22.43 8.91
CA SER A 311 -70.35 -22.84 9.85
C SER A 311 -71.71 -22.72 9.15
N GLY A 312 -72.43 -23.84 9.05
CA GLY A 312 -73.79 -23.91 8.54
C GLY A 312 -74.65 -24.79 9.44
N VAL A 313 -75.65 -24.13 10.04
CA VAL A 313 -76.81 -24.62 10.81
C VAL A 313 -76.55 -25.06 12.25
#